data_AF-A0A6I5A502-F1
#
_entry.id   AF-A0A6I5A502-F1
#
_cell.length_a   1.000
_cell.length_b   1.000
_cell.length_c   1.000
_cell.angle_alpha   90.00
_cell.angle_beta   90.00
_cell.angle_gamma   90.00
#
_symmetry.space_group_name_H-M   'P 1'
#
loop_
_entity.id
_entity.type
_entity.pdbx_description
1 polymer ?
#
loop_
_entity_poly.entity_id
_entity_poly.type
_entity_poly.pdbx_seq_one_letter_code
_entity_poly.pdbx_strand_id
1 'polypeptide(L)'
;MEKLVNMDFDTTQVKVEITEGMSEEDILKKAQETFAQRILEGKSGRCKYNIAEADGMSLQESKVGQVVSVKDEKGYGVIIEVKPNRKFPLSVALPKGVVQVKPFIVKKETTTNVDKVIESLGRKEFEKEIGWFDGHAGFLFNGKDVVPVIFGKGTKAYYYVHPVSLDAEGRVYKLKQPQLTQVFDDKQEAEKRIG
;
A
#
# COMPACT_ATOMS: atom_id res chain seq x y z
N MET A 1 1.03 -4.47 -28.33
CA MET A 1 0.17 -4.79 -27.17
C MET A 1 1.06 -5.34 -26.08
N GLU A 2 1.11 -4.69 -24.93
CA GLU A 2 1.92 -5.11 -23.78
C GLU A 2 1.02 -5.77 -22.74
N LYS A 3 1.57 -6.72 -21.97
CA LYS A 3 0.87 -7.45 -20.90
C LYS A 3 1.76 -7.51 -19.68
N LEU A 4 1.19 -7.30 -18.50
CA LEU A 4 1.88 -7.51 -17.23
C LEU A 4 1.73 -8.98 -16.84
N VAL A 5 2.83 -9.69 -16.64
CA VAL A 5 2.84 -11.07 -16.17
C VAL A 5 3.48 -11.09 -14.80
N ASN A 6 2.68 -11.35 -13.77
CA ASN A 6 3.19 -11.57 -12.42
C ASN A 6 3.48 -13.06 -12.23
N MET A 7 4.71 -13.39 -11.85
CA MET A 7 5.14 -14.75 -11.56
C MET A 7 5.47 -14.88 -10.07
N ASP A 8 4.64 -15.63 -9.34
CA ASP A 8 4.86 -15.93 -7.93
C ASP A 8 5.49 -17.32 -7.79
N PHE A 9 6.68 -17.38 -7.19
CA PHE A 9 7.35 -18.62 -6.81
C PHE A 9 7.10 -18.89 -5.33
N ASP A 10 6.63 -20.09 -5.00
CA ASP A 10 6.55 -20.52 -3.59
C ASP A 10 7.97 -20.56 -2.98
N THR A 11 8.09 -20.27 -1.68
CA THR A 11 9.37 -20.34 -0.95
C THR A 11 10.04 -21.69 -1.19
N THR A 12 11.18 -21.66 -1.86
CA THR A 12 11.91 -22.87 -2.25
C THR A 12 13.20 -22.96 -1.45
N GLN A 13 13.33 -24.02 -0.65
CA GLN A 13 14.58 -24.31 0.05
C GLN A 13 15.52 -25.09 -0.87
N VAL A 14 16.72 -24.56 -1.06
CA VAL A 14 17.82 -25.23 -1.77
C VAL A 14 18.83 -25.75 -0.76
N LYS A 15 19.19 -27.01 -0.89
CA LYS A 15 20.30 -27.61 -0.16
C LYS A 15 21.56 -27.39 -0.99
N VAL A 16 22.62 -26.92 -0.35
CA VAL A 16 23.90 -26.63 -0.97
C VAL A 16 24.97 -27.40 -0.20
N GLU A 17 25.85 -28.11 -0.90
CA GLU A 17 26.99 -28.76 -0.27
C GLU A 17 28.07 -27.73 0.04
N ILE A 18 28.44 -27.64 1.32
CA ILE A 18 29.45 -26.71 1.82
C ILE A 18 30.73 -27.50 2.10
N THR A 19 31.85 -27.04 1.54
CA THR A 19 33.19 -27.52 1.88
C THR A 19 33.82 -26.59 2.92
N GLU A 20 34.69 -27.14 3.76
CA GLU A 20 35.36 -26.40 4.83
C GLU A 20 36.13 -25.19 4.26
N GLY A 21 35.92 -24.00 4.82
CA GLY A 21 36.54 -22.75 4.37
C GLY A 21 35.79 -21.95 3.29
N MET A 22 34.61 -22.37 2.85
CA MET A 22 33.78 -21.56 1.95
C MET A 22 33.30 -20.27 2.62
N SER A 23 33.35 -19.15 1.89
CA SER A 23 32.79 -17.87 2.33
C SER A 23 31.26 -17.85 2.21
N GLU A 24 30.58 -16.99 2.96
CA GLU A 24 29.13 -16.81 2.86
C GLU A 24 28.69 -16.37 1.46
N GLU A 25 29.51 -15.55 0.77
CA GLU A 25 29.24 -15.11 -0.60
C GLU A 25 29.27 -16.29 -1.58
N ASP A 26 30.23 -17.21 -1.43
CA ASP A 26 30.32 -18.41 -2.27
C ASP A 26 29.17 -19.39 -2.03
N ILE A 27 28.72 -19.50 -0.78
CA ILE A 27 27.55 -20.31 -0.42
C ILE A 27 26.28 -19.72 -1.05
N LEU A 28 26.11 -18.39 -0.99
CA LEU A 28 24.97 -17.69 -1.58
C LEU A 28 24.95 -17.87 -3.11
N LYS A 29 26.10 -17.74 -3.77
CA LYS A 29 26.22 -17.92 -5.22
C LYS A 29 25.86 -19.34 -5.65
N LYS A 30 26.38 -20.37 -4.97
CA LYS A 30 25.98 -21.76 -5.23
C LYS A 30 24.49 -22.00 -4.97
N ALA A 31 23.91 -21.37 -3.95
CA ALA A 31 22.48 -21.47 -3.67
C ALA A 31 21.64 -20.88 -4.82
N GLN A 32 22.04 -19.72 -5.35
CA GLN A 32 21.38 -19.06 -6.49
C GLN A 32 21.47 -19.92 -7.77
N GLU A 33 22.64 -20.48 -8.06
CA GLU A 33 22.85 -21.38 -9.21
C GLU A 33 21.98 -22.64 -9.11
N THR A 34 21.97 -23.27 -7.93
CA THR A 34 21.15 -24.47 -7.65
C THR A 34 19.65 -24.16 -7.76
N PHE A 35 19.24 -22.96 -7.33
CA PHE A 35 17.86 -22.50 -7.42
C PHE A 35 17.43 -22.25 -8.87
N ALA A 36 18.26 -21.53 -9.64
CA ALA A 36 18.00 -21.27 -11.06
C ALA A 36 17.89 -22.58 -11.86
N GLN A 37 18.78 -23.55 -11.60
CA GLN A 37 18.74 -24.85 -12.24
C GLN A 37 17.47 -25.64 -11.91
N ARG A 38 17.01 -25.62 -10.65
CA ARG A 38 15.72 -26.24 -10.26
C ARG A 38 14.51 -25.60 -10.92
N ILE A 39 14.52 -24.28 -11.14
CA ILE A 39 13.47 -23.58 -11.89
C ILE A 39 13.48 -24.04 -13.35
N LEU A 40 14.65 -24.05 -13.98
CA LEU A 40 14.81 -24.45 -15.39
C LEU A 40 14.40 -25.92 -15.63
N GLU A 41 14.67 -26.81 -14.67
CA GLU A 41 14.26 -28.21 -14.72
C GLU A 41 12.77 -28.43 -14.38
N GLY A 42 11.99 -27.37 -14.12
CA GLY A 42 10.57 -27.46 -13.77
C GLY A 42 10.31 -28.09 -12.40
N LYS A 43 11.34 -28.19 -11.55
CA LYS A 43 11.28 -28.79 -10.20
C LYS A 43 11.07 -27.76 -9.09
N SER A 44 11.04 -26.47 -9.41
CA SER A 44 10.60 -25.45 -8.46
C SER A 44 9.12 -25.66 -8.12
N GLY A 45 8.72 -25.26 -6.91
CA GLY A 45 7.31 -25.26 -6.51
C GLY A 45 6.41 -24.62 -7.58
N ARG A 46 5.12 -24.97 -7.59
CA ARG A 46 4.16 -24.59 -8.63
C ARG A 46 4.27 -23.08 -8.93
N CYS A 47 4.84 -22.73 -10.08
CA CYS A 47 4.85 -21.34 -10.54
C CYS A 47 3.41 -20.92 -10.80
N LYS A 48 2.90 -19.98 -10.00
CA LYS A 48 1.58 -19.38 -10.23
C LYS A 48 1.83 -18.10 -11.02
N TYR A 49 1.25 -18.02 -12.21
CA TYR A 49 1.32 -16.82 -13.02
C TYR A 49 -0.07 -16.20 -13.15
N ASN A 50 -0.13 -14.87 -13.19
CA ASN A 50 -1.33 -14.12 -13.57
C ASN A 50 -0.95 -13.14 -14.68
N ILE A 51 -1.72 -13.18 -15.77
CA ILE A 51 -1.60 -12.27 -16.89
C ILE A 51 -2.68 -11.21 -16.73
N ALA A 52 -2.27 -9.95 -16.60
CA ALA A 52 -3.17 -8.81 -16.49
C ALA A 52 -2.93 -7.82 -17.64
N GLU A 53 -3.83 -6.85 -17.76
CA GLU A 53 -3.60 -5.69 -18.61
C GLU A 53 -2.39 -4.89 -18.09
N ALA A 54 -1.62 -4.28 -18.99
CA ALA A 54 -0.32 -3.69 -18.67
C ALA A 54 -0.37 -2.51 -17.67
N ASP A 55 -1.56 -1.97 -17.40
CA ASP A 55 -1.75 -0.82 -16.52
C ASP A 55 -1.99 -1.18 -15.05
N GLY A 56 -2.02 -2.49 -14.72
CA GLY A 56 -2.03 -2.96 -13.34
C GLY A 56 -0.68 -2.75 -12.64
N MET A 57 -0.72 -2.41 -11.37
CA MET A 57 0.48 -2.21 -10.56
C MET A 57 1.13 -3.54 -10.14
N SER A 58 2.44 -3.51 -9.94
CA SER A 58 3.15 -4.55 -9.18
C SER A 58 3.05 -4.30 -7.67
N LEU A 59 3.40 -5.32 -6.88
CA LEU A 59 3.44 -5.18 -5.43
C LEU A 59 4.55 -4.20 -4.98
N GLN A 60 5.67 -4.16 -5.70
CA GLN A 60 6.83 -3.33 -5.40
C GLN A 60 6.54 -1.84 -5.63
N GLU A 61 5.67 -1.54 -6.60
CA GLU A 61 5.24 -0.16 -6.90
C GLU A 61 4.13 0.32 -5.96
N SER A 62 3.50 -0.59 -5.21
CA SER A 62 2.37 -0.28 -4.34
C SER A 62 2.84 0.31 -3.01
N LYS A 63 2.48 1.57 -2.74
CA LYS A 63 2.85 2.27 -1.50
C LYS A 63 1.63 2.79 -0.74
N VAL A 64 1.69 2.77 0.59
CA VAL A 64 0.64 3.34 1.44
C VAL A 64 0.58 4.86 1.25
N GLY A 65 -0.63 5.42 1.17
CA GLY A 65 -0.89 6.83 0.85
C GLY A 65 -1.02 7.11 -0.65
N GLN A 66 -0.82 6.11 -1.51
CA GLN A 66 -0.87 6.30 -2.96
C GLN A 66 -2.31 6.34 -3.48
N VAL A 67 -2.61 7.33 -4.30
CA VAL A 67 -3.90 7.43 -5.01
C VAL A 67 -3.93 6.46 -6.18
N VAL A 68 -5.01 5.70 -6.27
CA VAL A 68 -5.20 4.62 -7.25
C VAL A 68 -6.64 4.55 -7.74
N SER A 69 -6.85 3.85 -8.85
CA SER A 69 -8.16 3.32 -9.24
C SER A 69 -8.16 1.80 -9.15
N VAL A 70 -9.31 1.20 -8.85
CA VAL A 70 -9.49 -0.25 -8.77
C VAL A 70 -10.39 -0.67 -9.92
N LYS A 71 -10.00 -1.71 -10.66
CA LYS A 71 -10.78 -2.24 -11.79
C LYS A 71 -12.22 -2.56 -11.34
N ASP A 72 -13.19 -2.17 -12.15
CA ASP A 72 -14.64 -2.33 -11.93
C ASP A 72 -15.22 -1.56 -10.73
N GLU A 73 -14.41 -0.82 -9.97
CA GLU A 73 -14.87 0.11 -8.94
C GLU A 73 -14.96 1.53 -9.48
N LYS A 74 -15.99 2.27 -9.03
CA LYS A 74 -16.17 3.67 -9.41
C LYS A 74 -15.49 4.59 -8.42
N GLY A 75 -14.65 5.49 -8.95
CA GLY A 75 -13.98 6.54 -8.18
C GLY A 75 -12.52 6.22 -7.89
N TYR A 76 -11.87 7.16 -7.22
CA TYR A 76 -10.50 7.03 -6.77
C TYR A 76 -10.46 6.43 -5.37
N GLY A 77 -9.41 5.68 -5.10
CA GLY A 77 -9.10 5.14 -3.79
C GLY A 77 -7.68 5.46 -3.37
N VAL A 78 -7.35 5.07 -2.14
CA VAL A 78 -6.01 5.24 -1.59
C VAL A 78 -5.56 3.95 -0.92
N ILE A 79 -4.33 3.52 -1.20
CA ILE A 79 -3.75 2.34 -0.55
C ILE A 79 -3.50 2.66 0.93
N ILE A 80 -4.10 1.87 1.83
CA ILE A 80 -3.97 2.06 3.29
C ILE A 80 -3.13 0.97 3.98
N GLU A 81 -2.90 -0.16 3.30
CA GLU A 81 -2.09 -1.27 3.82
C GLU A 81 -1.47 -2.07 2.67
N VAL A 82 -0.20 -2.45 2.83
CA VAL A 82 0.53 -3.37 1.93
C VAL A 82 1.09 -4.52 2.76
N LYS A 83 0.67 -5.75 2.43
CA LYS A 83 1.06 -7.00 3.11
C LYS A 83 1.41 -8.09 2.08
N PRO A 84 2.69 -8.18 1.68
CA PRO A 84 3.15 -9.09 0.63
C PRO A 84 2.72 -10.54 0.80
N ASN A 85 2.70 -11.03 2.04
CA ASN A 85 2.46 -12.43 2.34
C ASN A 85 0.97 -12.82 2.43
N ARG A 86 0.05 -11.98 1.92
CA ARG A 86 -1.40 -12.24 1.94
C ARG A 86 -1.94 -12.54 0.55
N LYS A 87 -3.01 -13.34 0.49
CA LYS A 87 -3.75 -13.64 -0.75
C LYS A 87 -4.21 -12.36 -1.48
N PHE A 88 -4.58 -11.34 -0.71
CA PHE A 88 -4.89 -9.99 -1.16
C PHE A 88 -3.96 -9.04 -0.43
N PRO A 89 -2.82 -8.69 -1.04
CA PRO A 89 -1.76 -7.97 -0.34
C PRO A 89 -2.06 -6.49 -0.15
N LEU A 90 -3.02 -5.91 -0.89
CA LEU A 90 -3.34 -4.49 -0.77
C LEU A 90 -4.70 -4.32 -0.08
N SER A 91 -4.79 -3.34 0.82
CA SER A 91 -6.07 -2.77 1.26
C SER A 91 -6.19 -1.36 0.70
N VAL A 92 -7.30 -1.07 0.03
CA VAL A 92 -7.58 0.22 -0.61
C VAL A 92 -8.85 0.79 -0.01
N ALA A 93 -8.78 2.03 0.46
CA ALA A 93 -9.95 2.78 0.88
C ALA A 93 -10.64 3.37 -0.35
N LEU A 94 -11.94 3.12 -0.47
CA LEU A 94 -12.84 3.65 -1.49
C LEU A 94 -14.02 4.37 -0.80
N PRO A 95 -14.79 5.22 -1.51
CA PRO A 95 -15.94 5.92 -0.93
C PRO A 95 -17.02 5.00 -0.32
N LYS A 96 -17.05 3.73 -0.75
CA LYS A 96 -17.98 2.71 -0.24
C LYS A 96 -17.41 1.92 0.95
N GLY A 97 -16.14 2.11 1.28
CA GLY A 97 -15.44 1.37 2.33
C GLY A 97 -14.09 0.83 1.87
N VAL A 98 -13.48 0.01 2.72
CA VAL A 98 -12.16 -0.59 2.46
C VAL A 98 -12.32 -1.94 1.76
N VAL A 99 -11.58 -2.14 0.68
CA VAL A 99 -11.53 -3.41 -0.07
C VAL A 99 -10.12 -4.00 -0.05
N GLN A 100 -10.04 -5.34 -0.07
CA GLN A 100 -8.78 -6.06 -0.18
C GLN A 100 -8.60 -6.59 -1.61
N VAL A 101 -7.50 -6.23 -2.25
CA VAL A 101 -7.30 -6.43 -3.68
C VAL A 101 -5.91 -6.96 -4.00
N LYS A 102 -5.74 -7.45 -5.23
CA LYS A 102 -4.44 -7.80 -5.79
C LYS A 102 -3.85 -6.60 -6.56
N PRO A 103 -2.52 -6.42 -6.61
CA PRO A 103 -1.91 -5.26 -7.27
C PRO A 103 -2.30 -5.11 -8.73
N PHE A 104 -2.44 -6.22 -9.47
CA PHE A 104 -2.73 -6.18 -10.91
C PHE A 104 -4.13 -5.65 -11.28
N ILE A 105 -5.06 -5.52 -10.32
CA ILE A 105 -6.36 -4.86 -10.54
C ILE A 105 -6.38 -3.40 -10.05
N VAL A 106 -5.23 -2.91 -9.59
CA VAL A 106 -5.04 -1.55 -9.09
C VAL A 106 -4.20 -0.80 -10.11
N LYS A 107 -4.62 0.41 -10.45
CA LYS A 107 -3.91 1.31 -11.37
C LYS A 107 -3.46 2.55 -10.64
N LYS A 108 -2.19 2.93 -10.83
CA LYS A 108 -1.64 4.17 -10.29
C LYS A 108 -2.24 5.37 -11.02
N GLU A 109 -2.69 6.36 -10.25
CA GLU A 109 -3.16 7.62 -10.80
C GLU A 109 -2.05 8.67 -10.82
N THR A 110 -1.97 9.43 -11.91
CA THR A 110 -0.89 10.42 -12.12
C THR A 110 -1.39 11.85 -12.31
N THR A 111 -2.70 12.06 -12.50
CA THR A 111 -3.24 13.39 -12.87
C THR A 111 -4.56 13.72 -12.17
N THR A 112 -4.75 13.32 -10.91
CA THR A 112 -5.99 13.64 -10.16
C THR A 112 -5.77 14.66 -9.05
N ASN A 113 -6.84 15.33 -8.63
CA ASN A 113 -6.82 16.26 -7.52
C ASN A 113 -6.95 15.49 -6.20
N VAL A 114 -5.86 15.47 -5.42
CA VAL A 114 -5.79 14.75 -4.14
C VAL A 114 -6.84 15.24 -3.15
N ASP A 115 -7.10 16.54 -3.04
CA ASP A 115 -8.07 17.09 -2.08
C ASP A 115 -9.47 16.54 -2.35
N LYS A 116 -9.89 16.44 -3.62
CA LYS A 116 -11.17 15.84 -4.00
C LYS A 116 -11.26 14.34 -3.65
N VAL A 117 -10.13 13.63 -3.75
CA VAL A 117 -10.06 12.22 -3.32
C VAL A 117 -10.26 12.13 -1.81
N ILE A 118 -9.60 12.99 -1.03
CA ILE A 118 -9.77 13.07 0.43
C ILE A 118 -11.23 13.34 0.79
N GLU A 119 -11.85 14.36 0.18
CA GLU A 119 -13.26 14.71 0.41
C GLU A 119 -14.18 13.51 0.14
N SER A 120 -13.94 12.73 -0.92
CA SER A 120 -14.73 11.56 -1.25
C SER A 120 -14.58 10.38 -0.27
N LEU A 121 -13.47 10.37 0.48
CA LEU A 121 -13.12 9.38 1.51
C LEU A 121 -13.33 9.93 2.93
N GLY A 122 -13.87 11.15 3.04
CA GLY A 122 -14.17 11.80 4.31
C GLY A 122 -15.25 11.06 5.08
N ARG A 123 -15.30 11.34 6.38
CA ARG A 123 -16.27 10.72 7.30
C ARG A 123 -17.68 11.24 7.05
N LYS A 124 -18.65 10.34 7.14
CA LYS A 124 -20.07 10.69 7.20
C LYS A 124 -20.42 11.22 8.58
N GLU A 125 -21.49 12.00 8.68
CA GLU A 125 -21.89 12.62 9.96
C GLU A 125 -22.01 11.63 11.13
N PHE A 126 -22.65 10.47 10.91
CA PHE A 126 -22.77 9.46 11.96
C PHE A 126 -21.40 8.87 12.39
N GLU A 127 -20.38 8.91 11.53
CA GLU A 127 -19.04 8.42 11.86
C GLU A 127 -18.26 9.42 12.70
N LYS A 128 -18.58 10.72 12.59
CA LYS A 128 -17.91 11.79 13.36
C LYS A 128 -18.12 11.62 14.86
N GLU A 129 -19.27 11.09 15.28
CA GLU A 129 -19.58 10.79 16.68
C GLU A 129 -18.76 9.62 17.24
N ILE A 130 -18.36 8.68 16.36
CA ILE A 130 -17.66 7.46 16.75
C ILE A 130 -16.13 7.65 16.71
N GLY A 131 -15.65 8.51 15.81
CA GLY A 131 -14.24 8.90 15.72
C GLY A 131 -13.61 8.59 14.36
N TRP A 132 -12.31 8.37 14.37
CA TRP A 132 -11.51 8.07 13.18
C TRP A 132 -11.24 6.57 13.07
N PHE A 133 -11.43 6.01 11.88
CA PHE A 133 -11.22 4.59 11.56
C PHE A 133 -10.32 4.40 10.34
N ASP A 134 -9.81 3.18 10.19
CA ASP A 134 -9.05 2.74 9.03
C ASP A 134 -9.82 3.06 7.73
N GLY A 135 -9.16 3.77 6.81
CA GLY A 135 -9.73 4.18 5.53
C GLY A 135 -10.42 5.55 5.53
N HIS A 136 -10.63 6.17 6.70
CA HIS A 136 -11.08 7.56 6.75
C HIS A 136 -9.98 8.51 6.30
N ALA A 137 -10.36 9.58 5.59
CA ALA A 137 -9.44 10.59 5.11
C ALA A 137 -9.78 11.98 5.67
N GLY A 138 -8.77 12.84 5.73
CA GLY A 138 -8.90 14.23 6.18
C GLY A 138 -7.64 15.03 5.95
N PHE A 139 -7.52 16.15 6.65
CA PHE A 139 -6.42 17.10 6.53
C PHE A 139 -5.73 17.27 7.88
N LEU A 140 -4.46 16.89 7.95
CA LEU A 140 -3.63 17.03 9.15
C LEU A 140 -2.89 18.36 9.13
N PHE A 141 -3.09 19.19 10.16
CA PHE A 141 -2.20 20.31 10.43
C PHE A 141 -1.01 19.84 11.28
N ASN A 142 0.20 19.91 10.73
CA ASN A 142 1.41 19.42 11.41
C ASN A 142 2.16 20.51 12.20
N GLY A 143 1.55 21.68 12.39
CA GLY A 143 2.16 22.85 13.01
C GLY A 143 2.78 23.84 12.02
N LYS A 144 2.98 23.43 10.76
CA LYS A 144 3.53 24.28 9.69
C LYS A 144 2.62 24.31 8.47
N ASP A 145 2.23 23.13 8.00
CA ASP A 145 1.50 22.93 6.76
C ASP A 145 0.26 22.05 7.01
N VAL A 146 -0.69 22.11 6.07
CA VAL A 146 -1.84 21.21 6.01
C VAL A 146 -1.55 20.11 5.00
N VAL A 147 -1.64 18.87 5.45
CA VAL A 147 -1.29 17.68 4.66
C VAL A 147 -2.55 16.82 4.47
N PRO A 148 -2.94 16.49 3.23
CA PRO A 148 -3.99 15.50 2.99
C PRO A 148 -3.52 14.13 3.50
N VAL A 149 -4.34 13.48 4.30
CA VAL A 149 -3.97 12.25 4.99
C VAL A 149 -5.08 11.20 4.97
N ILE A 150 -4.67 9.94 5.10
CA ILE A 150 -5.58 8.82 5.30
C ILE A 150 -5.17 7.99 6.51
N PHE A 151 -6.17 7.49 7.24
CA PHE A 151 -5.95 6.58 8.36
C PHE A 151 -5.66 5.18 7.82
N GLY A 152 -4.43 4.73 8.05
CA GLY A 152 -4.01 3.34 7.87
C GLY A 152 -4.42 2.49 9.07
N LYS A 153 -4.03 1.21 9.03
CA LYS A 153 -4.42 0.24 10.07
C LYS A 153 -3.86 0.59 11.43
N GLY A 154 -4.71 1.09 12.33
CA GLY A 154 -4.32 1.51 13.69
C GLY A 154 -3.92 0.37 14.63
N THR A 155 -3.40 0.75 15.80
CA THR A 155 -3.21 -0.11 16.97
C THR A 155 -4.01 0.45 18.14
N LYS A 156 -4.09 -0.30 19.26
CA LYS A 156 -4.71 0.23 20.49
C LYS A 156 -4.03 1.50 21.04
N ALA A 157 -2.76 1.73 20.68
CA ALA A 157 -1.96 2.82 21.22
C ALA A 157 -1.83 4.02 20.26
N TYR A 158 -1.90 3.76 18.96
CA TYR A 158 -1.59 4.75 17.93
C TYR A 158 -2.50 4.60 16.71
N TYR A 159 -2.86 5.75 16.15
CA TYR A 159 -3.41 5.91 14.82
C TYR A 159 -2.25 6.15 13.85
N TYR A 160 -2.17 5.33 12.80
CA TYR A 160 -1.20 5.53 11.73
C TYR A 160 -1.86 6.34 10.62
N VAL A 161 -1.34 7.53 10.40
CA VAL A 161 -1.91 8.50 9.47
C VAL A 161 -0.89 8.75 8.37
N HIS A 162 -1.27 8.49 7.14
CA HIS A 162 -0.36 8.50 5.99
C HIS A 162 -0.66 9.70 5.10
N PRO A 163 0.36 10.51 4.73
CA PRO A 163 0.19 11.52 3.68
C PRO A 163 -0.31 10.88 2.39
N VAL A 164 -1.28 11.52 1.76
CA VAL A 164 -1.83 11.08 0.47
C VAL A 164 -1.20 11.88 -0.66
N SER A 165 -0.68 11.18 -1.66
CA SER A 165 -0.16 11.80 -2.88
C SER A 165 -0.21 10.84 -4.07
N LEU A 166 -0.04 11.38 -5.27
CA LEU A 166 0.08 10.60 -6.51
C LEU A 166 1.38 9.77 -6.52
N ASP A 167 2.44 10.34 -5.95
CA ASP A 167 3.76 9.73 -5.78
C ASP A 167 4.07 9.51 -4.30
N ALA A 168 3.35 8.57 -3.69
CA ALA A 168 3.50 8.32 -2.26
C ALA A 168 4.92 7.89 -1.90
N GLU A 169 5.45 8.47 -0.82
CA GLU A 169 6.77 8.13 -0.29
C GLU A 169 6.71 7.07 0.83
N GLY A 170 5.50 6.69 1.29
CA GLY A 170 5.32 5.76 2.41
C GLY A 170 5.60 6.35 3.79
N ARG A 171 5.60 7.69 3.91
CA ARG A 171 5.71 8.38 5.20
C ARG A 171 4.51 8.05 6.11
N VAL A 172 4.69 8.18 7.42
CA VAL A 172 3.64 7.92 8.41
C VAL A 172 3.77 8.85 9.61
N TYR A 173 2.64 9.41 10.03
CA TYR A 173 2.46 10.06 11.32
C TYR A 173 1.88 9.07 12.31
N LYS A 174 2.50 8.95 13.48
CA LYS A 174 2.00 8.12 14.59
C LYS A 174 1.31 9.03 15.59
N LEU A 175 -0.03 9.07 15.55
CA LEU A 175 -0.82 9.97 16.40
C LEU A 175 -1.42 9.19 17.57
N LYS A 176 -1.39 9.80 18.75
CA LYS A 176 -2.19 9.39 19.92
C LYS A 176 -3.55 10.08 19.89
N GLN A 177 -4.51 9.57 20.68
CA GLN A 177 -5.86 10.13 20.78
C GLN A 177 -5.91 11.66 20.92
N PRO A 178 -5.12 12.31 21.80
CA PRO A 178 -5.20 13.77 21.95
C PRO A 178 -4.75 14.54 20.71
N GLN A 179 -3.87 13.94 19.89
CA GLN A 179 -3.33 14.55 18.68
C GLN A 179 -4.30 14.46 17.50
N LEU A 180 -5.39 13.69 17.60
CA LEU A 180 -6.42 13.62 16.55
C LEU A 180 -7.16 14.95 16.37
N THR A 181 -7.08 15.86 17.36
CA THR A 181 -7.59 17.24 17.26
C THR A 181 -6.85 18.10 16.22
N GLN A 182 -5.74 17.58 15.67
CA GLN A 182 -4.97 18.21 14.60
C GLN A 182 -5.43 17.74 13.21
N VAL A 183 -6.38 16.80 13.14
CA VAL A 183 -6.94 16.28 11.90
C VAL A 183 -8.35 16.80 11.72
N PHE A 184 -8.61 17.38 10.55
CA PHE A 184 -9.87 18.03 10.20
C PHE A 184 -10.51 17.32 9.01
N ASP A 185 -11.84 17.30 8.96
CA ASP A 185 -12.57 16.76 7.80
C ASP A 185 -12.48 17.74 6.60
N ASP A 186 -12.35 19.04 6.86
CA ASP A 186 -12.29 20.10 5.83
C ASP A 186 -10.92 20.80 5.80
N LYS A 187 -10.46 21.10 4.58
CA LYS A 187 -9.15 21.74 4.35
C LYS A 187 -9.12 23.18 4.85
N GLN A 188 -10.19 23.95 4.65
CA GLN A 188 -10.25 25.36 5.07
C GLN A 188 -10.22 25.46 6.60
N GLU A 189 -10.84 24.52 7.31
CA GLU A 189 -10.75 24.44 8.76
C GLU A 189 -9.31 24.18 9.24
N ALA A 190 -8.60 23.27 8.58
CA ALA A 190 -7.20 23.01 8.88
C ALA A 190 -6.30 24.23 8.58
N GLU A 191 -6.54 24.92 7.46
CA GLU A 191 -5.75 26.10 7.05
C GLU A 191 -5.91 27.29 8.00
N LYS A 192 -7.07 27.45 8.64
CA LYS A 192 -7.27 28.47 9.69
C LYS A 192 -6.33 28.32 10.89
N ARG A 193 -5.67 27.16 11.05
CA ARG A 193 -4.68 26.93 12.10
C ARG A 193 -3.28 27.45 11.76
N ILE A 194 -3.03 27.76 10.48
CA ILE A 194 -1.72 28.24 10.01
C ILE A 194 -1.45 29.69 10.48
N GLY A 195 -2.51 30.47 10.75
CA GLY A 195 -2.41 31.88 11.13
C GLY A 195 -2.75 32.80 9.97
#